data_AF-A0A9N8HBJ5-F1
#
_entry.id   AF-A0A9N8HBJ5-F1
#
_cell.length_a   1.000
_cell.length_b   1.000
_cell.length_c   1.000
_cell.angle_alpha   90.00
_cell.angle_beta   90.00
_cell.angle_gamma   90.00
#
_symmetry.space_group_name_H-M   'P 1'
#
loop_
_entity.id
_entity.type
_entity.pdbx_description
1 polymer ?
#
loop_
_entity_poly.entity_id
_entity_poly.type
_entity_poly.pdbx_seq_one_letter_code
_entity_poly.pdbx_strand_id
1 'polypeptide(L)'
;MMQRLSHTLLVLVVISPKYQADAVNETKLVLDDMAMRWDGKRYPERAYQAILDCLGKWDEPVIEAHDVAWRSFYEMYISLPAAQNEETMWSSSGGPFLETELKKTEVYGGNFNSFGTVEVRERCNYVSNIAYYNAALRICKYDDRWHSNSTFQSALMKSISMQAIGSAYFHGSFTKLGFFFDTENQGLSLYLAYQMSIQSVGEISDPNFNETAFRTGSNSLTLEDITPFWKPVDAITFLPLDEDLPFTEWANFIKDQKIPVLEENVLALVAWICVSTLPYDCCNQVVNDVVAPIFINDEEQLDFLRNIYFPQAKIAAESLDLPMPLWIGLPILTKGAGAAISFLWAYLFQENRLPTPGLEGMYFNTTALGAIATPYVDFFVNLLTGFGNPTKYIYKNKEEAYPGASFCNRDSPHSLWHQQSADAIAELAYLGDRLFKVLEDRKERMQHRSWFGSGVFDSFQNVRGGSRDGED
;
A
#
# COMPACT_ATOMS: atom_id res chain seq x y z
N MET A 1 -34.34 36.83 62.25
CA MET A 1 -33.88 35.45 62.54
C MET A 1 -33.74 34.76 61.19
N MET A 2 -32.51 34.64 60.69
CA MET A 2 -32.19 34.23 59.31
C MET A 2 -32.43 32.72 59.10
N GLN A 3 -33.23 32.36 58.10
CA GLN A 3 -33.29 30.99 57.55
C GLN A 3 -32.38 30.92 56.32
N ARG A 4 -31.35 30.06 56.39
CA ARG A 4 -30.53 29.65 55.26
C ARG A 4 -31.23 28.53 54.52
N LEU A 5 -31.55 28.73 53.24
CA LEU A 5 -31.93 27.68 52.30
C LEU A 5 -30.69 27.28 51.49
N SER A 6 -30.12 26.12 51.79
CA SER A 6 -29.07 25.48 50.98
C SER A 6 -29.68 24.97 49.67
N HIS A 7 -29.26 25.54 48.54
CA HIS A 7 -29.54 24.98 47.23
C HIS A 7 -28.45 23.95 46.91
N THR A 8 -28.74 22.68 47.13
CA THR A 8 -27.94 21.57 46.60
C THR A 8 -28.31 21.42 45.13
N LEU A 9 -27.46 21.94 44.24
CA LEU A 9 -27.58 21.75 42.81
C LEU A 9 -27.20 20.29 42.50
N LEU A 10 -28.20 19.44 42.25
CA LEU A 10 -28.01 18.08 41.79
C LEU A 10 -27.59 18.14 40.32
N VAL A 11 -26.29 18.07 40.05
CA VAL A 11 -25.78 17.86 38.70
C VAL A 11 -26.10 16.42 38.32
N LEU A 12 -27.19 16.23 37.59
CA LEU A 12 -27.44 15.01 36.82
C LEU A 12 -26.37 14.95 35.73
N VAL A 13 -25.26 14.26 36.03
CA VAL A 13 -24.39 13.73 34.98
C VAL A 13 -25.25 12.71 34.25
N VAL A 14 -25.84 13.11 33.13
CA VAL A 14 -26.32 12.17 32.13
C VAL A 14 -25.05 11.51 31.61
N ILE A 15 -24.66 10.42 32.26
CA ILE A 15 -23.78 9.44 31.65
C ILE A 15 -24.62 8.92 30.51
N SER A 16 -24.45 9.51 29.31
CA SER A 16 -24.83 8.84 28.07
C SER A 16 -24.34 7.41 28.25
N PRO A 17 -25.20 6.38 28.13
CA PRO A 17 -24.73 5.02 28.26
C PRO A 17 -23.58 4.93 27.27
N LYS A 18 -22.33 4.92 27.79
CA LYS A 18 -21.19 4.43 27.04
C LYS A 18 -21.72 3.09 26.60
N TYR A 19 -22.02 2.99 25.31
CA TYR A 19 -22.40 1.77 24.67
C TYR A 19 -21.28 0.83 25.11
N GLN A 20 -21.54 -0.02 26.10
CA GLN A 20 -20.69 -1.16 26.37
C GLN A 20 -20.96 -2.00 25.14
N ALA A 21 -20.25 -1.65 24.07
CA ALA A 21 -20.08 -2.50 22.93
C ALA A 21 -19.51 -3.77 23.55
N ASP A 22 -20.37 -4.74 23.81
CA ASP A 22 -19.96 -6.12 23.69
C ASP A 22 -19.12 -6.14 22.41
N ALA A 23 -17.84 -6.49 22.51
CA ALA A 23 -16.89 -6.37 21.40
C ALA A 23 -17.44 -7.16 20.21
N VAL A 24 -18.23 -6.49 19.37
CA VAL A 24 -18.80 -7.09 18.19
C VAL A 24 -17.64 -7.09 17.22
N ASN A 25 -17.16 -8.28 16.92
CA ASN A 25 -16.12 -8.53 15.93
C ASN A 25 -16.69 -8.25 14.53
N GLU A 26 -16.97 -6.99 14.21
CA GLU A 26 -17.66 -6.59 12.98
C GLU A 26 -16.93 -7.06 11.73
N THR A 27 -15.60 -6.99 11.75
CA THR A 27 -14.74 -7.58 10.71
C THR A 27 -15.08 -9.05 10.49
N LYS A 28 -15.27 -9.83 11.55
CA LYS A 28 -15.64 -11.25 11.42
C LYS A 28 -17.00 -11.43 10.80
N LEU A 29 -17.98 -10.64 11.21
CA LEU A 29 -19.36 -10.74 10.72
C LEU A 29 -19.41 -10.44 9.21
N VAL A 30 -18.69 -9.41 8.75
CA VAL A 30 -18.59 -9.08 7.33
C VAL A 30 -17.90 -10.19 6.55
N LEU A 31 -16.77 -10.70 7.04
CA LEU A 31 -16.06 -11.80 6.38
C LEU A 31 -16.92 -13.08 6.33
N ASP A 32 -17.65 -13.40 7.40
CA ASP A 32 -18.58 -14.52 7.45
C ASP A 32 -19.73 -14.37 6.46
N ASP A 33 -20.22 -13.15 6.28
CA ASP A 33 -21.28 -12.85 5.34
C ASP A 33 -20.82 -12.98 3.88
N MET A 34 -19.64 -12.43 3.56
CA MET A 34 -18.98 -12.65 2.27
C MET A 34 -18.79 -14.15 2.00
N ALA A 35 -18.27 -14.90 2.97
CA ALA A 35 -18.05 -16.34 2.84
C ALA A 35 -19.35 -17.14 2.72
N MET A 36 -20.38 -16.78 3.48
CA MET A 36 -21.67 -17.47 3.42
C MET A 36 -22.33 -17.26 2.06
N ARG A 37 -22.21 -16.06 1.48
CA ARG A 37 -22.80 -15.74 0.18
C ARG A 37 -22.19 -16.57 -0.95
N TRP A 38 -20.88 -16.82 -0.91
CA TRP A 38 -20.12 -17.46 -1.99
C TRP A 38 -19.90 -18.95 -1.77
N ASP A 39 -19.55 -19.34 -0.56
CA ASP A 39 -19.15 -20.71 -0.24
C ASP A 39 -20.23 -21.48 0.53
N GLY A 40 -21.30 -20.81 0.99
CA GLY A 40 -22.33 -21.42 1.84
C GLY A 40 -21.83 -21.82 3.24
N LYS A 41 -20.72 -21.24 3.69
CA LYS A 41 -20.09 -21.50 5.00
C LYS A 41 -19.49 -20.22 5.56
N ARG A 42 -19.25 -20.21 6.87
CA ARG A 42 -18.55 -19.10 7.55
C ARG A 42 -17.10 -18.99 7.09
N TYR A 43 -16.54 -17.78 7.20
CA TYR A 43 -15.13 -17.53 6.94
C TYR A 43 -14.27 -18.36 7.91
N PRO A 44 -13.19 -19.00 7.43
CA PRO A 44 -12.41 -19.91 8.26
C PRO A 44 -11.86 -19.21 9.51
N GLU A 45 -12.18 -19.74 10.69
CA GLU A 45 -11.79 -19.15 11.98
C GLU A 45 -10.27 -18.96 12.09
N ARG A 46 -9.50 -19.94 11.60
CA ARG A 46 -8.04 -19.88 11.57
C ARG A 46 -7.52 -18.71 10.72
N ALA A 47 -8.18 -18.41 9.61
CA ALA A 47 -7.78 -17.30 8.73
C ALA A 47 -8.09 -15.96 9.40
N TYR A 48 -9.27 -15.83 10.02
CA TYR A 48 -9.63 -14.64 10.79
C TYR A 48 -8.70 -14.41 11.99
N GLN A 49 -8.40 -15.44 12.77
CA GLN A 49 -7.46 -15.31 13.90
C GLN A 49 -6.07 -14.88 13.41
N ALA A 50 -5.61 -15.39 12.27
CA ALA A 50 -4.35 -14.93 11.70
C ALA A 50 -4.37 -13.44 11.34
N ILE A 51 -5.52 -12.92 10.87
CA ILE A 51 -5.70 -11.48 10.63
C ILE A 51 -5.59 -10.73 11.95
N LEU A 52 -6.35 -11.13 12.98
CA LEU A 52 -6.28 -10.48 14.30
C LEU A 52 -4.89 -10.50 14.91
N ASP A 53 -4.21 -11.65 14.87
CA ASP A 53 -2.83 -11.79 15.36
C ASP A 53 -1.88 -10.85 14.62
N CYS A 54 -2.06 -10.70 13.30
CA CYS A 54 -1.26 -9.79 12.47
C CYS A 54 -1.54 -8.32 12.79
N LEU A 55 -2.81 -7.91 12.87
CA LEU A 55 -3.18 -6.52 13.21
C LEU A 55 -2.69 -6.16 14.61
N GLY A 56 -3.02 -6.99 15.61
CA GLY A 56 -2.68 -6.75 17.01
C GLY A 56 -1.19 -6.85 17.33
N LYS A 57 -0.40 -7.53 16.49
CA LYS A 57 1.06 -7.56 16.62
C LYS A 57 1.69 -6.18 16.47
N TRP A 58 1.19 -5.36 15.56
CA TRP A 58 1.80 -4.06 15.27
C TRP A 58 1.19 -2.95 16.10
N ASP A 59 -0.14 -2.94 16.26
CA ASP A 59 -0.86 -1.90 17.00
C ASP A 59 -2.28 -2.36 17.34
N GLU A 60 -2.59 -2.58 18.62
CA GLU A 60 -3.86 -3.15 19.09
C GLU A 60 -5.12 -2.38 18.64
N PRO A 61 -5.16 -1.03 18.67
CA PRO A 61 -6.29 -0.24 18.21
C PRO A 61 -6.62 -0.42 16.72
N VAL A 62 -5.73 -0.99 15.91
CA VAL A 62 -6.03 -1.27 14.49
C VAL A 62 -7.17 -2.28 14.36
N ILE A 63 -7.28 -3.24 15.28
CA ILE A 63 -8.40 -4.20 15.28
C ILE A 63 -9.73 -3.45 15.46
N GLU A 64 -9.78 -2.55 16.44
CA GLU A 64 -10.97 -1.74 16.71
C GLU A 64 -11.29 -0.83 15.51
N ALA A 65 -10.29 -0.17 14.93
CA ALA A 65 -10.46 0.67 13.74
C ALA A 65 -11.06 -0.12 12.56
N HIS A 66 -10.61 -1.34 12.33
CA HIS A 66 -11.16 -2.23 11.30
C HIS A 66 -12.63 -2.58 11.59
N ASP A 67 -12.97 -2.92 12.83
CA ASP A 67 -14.34 -3.22 13.23
C ASP A 67 -15.26 -2.00 13.08
N VAL A 68 -14.80 -0.81 13.49
CA VAL A 68 -15.58 0.43 13.34
C VAL A 68 -15.76 0.79 11.87
N ALA A 69 -14.71 0.68 11.04
CA ALA A 69 -14.82 0.92 9.61
C ALA A 69 -15.82 -0.04 8.95
N TRP A 70 -15.74 -1.35 9.22
CA TRP A 70 -16.73 -2.27 8.66
C TRP A 70 -18.16 -1.97 9.11
N ARG A 71 -18.37 -1.62 10.37
CA ARG A 71 -19.69 -1.18 10.86
C ARG A 71 -20.18 0.08 10.14
N SER A 72 -19.32 1.09 10.00
CA SER A 72 -19.66 2.35 9.33
C SER A 72 -20.07 2.14 7.87
N PHE A 73 -19.58 1.10 7.18
CA PHE A 73 -20.04 0.74 5.83
C PHE A 73 -21.54 0.42 5.81
N TYR A 74 -21.99 -0.41 6.77
CA TYR A 74 -23.38 -0.81 6.88
C TYR A 74 -24.25 0.34 7.39
N GLU A 75 -23.78 1.10 8.38
CA GLU A 75 -24.46 2.28 8.90
C GLU A 75 -24.68 3.33 7.80
N MET A 76 -23.68 3.55 6.95
CA MET A 76 -23.79 4.42 5.79
C MET A 76 -24.92 3.96 4.87
N TYR A 77 -25.01 2.66 4.55
CA TYR A 77 -26.09 2.13 3.71
C TYR A 77 -27.49 2.32 4.33
N ILE A 78 -27.64 2.07 5.63
CA ILE A 78 -28.94 2.15 6.32
C ILE A 78 -29.38 3.61 6.49
N SER A 79 -28.43 4.53 6.67
CA SER A 79 -28.69 5.96 6.81
C SER A 79 -28.89 6.69 5.47
N LEU A 80 -28.80 5.99 4.33
CA LEU A 80 -28.97 6.56 2.98
C LEU A 80 -30.23 7.40 2.76
N PRO A 81 -31.42 7.08 3.32
CA PRO A 81 -32.58 7.96 3.18
C PRO A 81 -32.36 9.37 3.77
N ALA A 82 -31.32 9.56 4.60
CA ALA A 82 -30.93 10.82 5.22
C ALA A 82 -29.61 11.41 4.67
N ALA A 83 -28.81 10.65 3.91
CA ALA A 83 -27.54 11.12 3.36
C ALA A 83 -27.77 11.99 2.12
N GLN A 84 -27.85 13.31 2.31
CA GLN A 84 -28.07 14.30 1.24
C GLN A 84 -26.79 14.81 0.57
N ASN A 85 -25.60 14.33 0.96
CA ASN A 85 -24.34 14.80 0.38
C ASN A 85 -23.83 13.85 -0.73
N GLU A 86 -23.20 14.42 -1.76
CA GLU A 86 -22.65 13.64 -2.87
C GLU A 86 -21.52 12.70 -2.45
N GLU A 87 -20.87 12.94 -1.31
CA GLU A 87 -19.72 12.17 -0.87
C GLU A 87 -20.09 10.75 -0.40
N THR A 88 -21.26 10.61 0.23
CA THR A 88 -21.75 9.34 0.83
C THR A 88 -22.99 8.76 0.16
N MET A 89 -23.59 9.48 -0.79
CA MET A 89 -24.73 8.98 -1.55
C MET A 89 -24.33 7.72 -2.33
N TRP A 90 -25.03 6.61 -2.09
CA TRP A 90 -24.76 5.33 -2.77
C TRP A 90 -24.78 5.53 -4.28
N SER A 91 -23.68 5.16 -4.95
CA SER A 91 -23.49 5.31 -6.40
C SER A 91 -23.31 6.74 -6.91
N SER A 92 -22.86 7.65 -6.06
CA SER A 92 -22.53 9.01 -6.45
C SER A 92 -21.26 9.14 -7.28
N SER A 93 -20.30 8.22 -7.15
CA SER A 93 -18.97 8.39 -7.75
C SER A 93 -18.91 8.02 -9.23
N GLY A 94 -19.99 7.48 -9.81
CA GLY A 94 -20.05 7.06 -11.21
C GLY A 94 -18.80 6.28 -11.63
N GLY A 95 -18.70 5.01 -11.22
CA GLY A 95 -17.48 4.23 -11.50
C GLY A 95 -17.14 4.20 -13.00
N PRO A 96 -15.88 4.44 -13.40
CA PRO A 96 -15.47 4.33 -14.81
C PRO A 96 -15.47 2.88 -15.31
N PHE A 97 -15.74 1.93 -14.43
CA PHE A 97 -15.63 0.49 -14.65
C PHE A 97 -16.81 -0.03 -15.47
N LEU A 98 -16.52 -0.94 -16.40
CA LEU A 98 -17.50 -1.57 -17.28
C LEU A 98 -18.51 -2.38 -16.46
N GLU A 99 -18.08 -2.93 -15.34
CA GLU A 99 -18.89 -3.62 -14.34
C GLU A 99 -20.07 -2.79 -13.83
N THR A 100 -19.94 -1.44 -13.81
CA THR A 100 -21.03 -0.53 -13.41
C THR A 100 -22.24 -0.63 -14.36
N GLU A 101 -22.00 -0.96 -15.64
CA GLU A 101 -23.03 -1.11 -16.66
C GLU A 101 -23.69 -2.49 -16.62
N LEU A 102 -23.01 -3.49 -16.06
CA LEU A 102 -23.42 -4.91 -16.09
C LEU A 102 -24.44 -5.30 -15.01
N LYS A 103 -24.89 -4.36 -14.16
CA LYS A 103 -25.87 -4.59 -13.07
C LYS A 103 -25.53 -5.82 -12.21
N LYS A 104 -24.27 -5.98 -11.79
CA LYS A 104 -23.81 -7.10 -10.96
C LYS A 104 -24.06 -6.89 -9.46
N THR A 105 -25.21 -6.32 -9.13
CA THR A 105 -25.60 -6.06 -7.74
C THR A 105 -25.93 -7.34 -7.01
N GLU A 106 -25.67 -7.36 -5.69
CA GLU A 106 -25.92 -8.51 -4.85
C GLU A 106 -26.23 -8.05 -3.42
N VAL A 107 -27.04 -8.83 -2.69
CA VAL A 107 -27.40 -8.52 -1.32
C VAL A 107 -26.54 -9.33 -0.35
N TYR A 108 -25.90 -8.60 0.56
CA TYR A 108 -25.09 -9.11 1.66
C TYR A 108 -25.78 -8.79 2.99
N GLY A 109 -25.54 -9.56 4.03
CA GLY A 109 -26.10 -9.40 5.38
C GLY A 109 -27.35 -10.26 5.66
N GLY A 110 -27.94 -10.05 6.83
CA GLY A 110 -29.17 -10.72 7.29
C GLY A 110 -28.97 -12.07 7.98
N ASN A 111 -27.82 -12.73 7.80
CA ASN A 111 -27.52 -14.01 8.45
C ASN A 111 -26.75 -13.88 9.77
N PHE A 112 -25.92 -12.83 9.91
CA PHE A 112 -24.98 -12.69 11.04
C PHE A 112 -24.94 -11.30 11.67
N ASN A 113 -25.47 -10.28 11.00
CA ASN A 113 -25.33 -8.89 11.42
C ASN A 113 -26.65 -8.31 11.95
N SER A 114 -26.57 -7.48 13.00
CA SER A 114 -27.71 -6.70 13.49
C SER A 114 -28.11 -5.55 12.56
N PHE A 115 -27.27 -5.23 11.57
CA PHE A 115 -27.43 -4.11 10.65
C PHE A 115 -28.36 -4.41 9.46
N GLY A 116 -28.80 -5.67 9.29
CA GLY A 116 -29.66 -6.03 8.16
C GLY A 116 -28.88 -6.20 6.85
N THR A 117 -29.58 -6.03 5.73
CA THR A 117 -29.03 -6.33 4.40
C THR A 117 -28.53 -5.07 3.68
N VAL A 118 -27.40 -5.20 2.98
CA VAL A 118 -26.78 -4.16 2.14
C VAL A 118 -26.74 -4.60 0.69
N GLU A 119 -27.08 -3.70 -0.23
CA GLU A 119 -26.92 -3.92 -1.68
C GLU A 119 -25.52 -3.52 -2.14
N VAL A 120 -24.66 -4.50 -2.40
CA VAL A 120 -23.33 -4.32 -2.97
C VAL A 120 -23.41 -4.18 -4.48
N ARG A 121 -22.72 -3.18 -5.05
CA ARG A 121 -22.75 -2.87 -6.48
C ARG A 121 -21.96 -3.85 -7.34
N GLU A 122 -20.74 -4.18 -6.94
CA GLU A 122 -19.88 -5.12 -7.66
C GLU A 122 -19.54 -6.32 -6.79
N ARG A 123 -20.40 -7.33 -6.82
CA ARG A 123 -20.31 -8.49 -5.90
C ARG A 123 -18.94 -9.17 -5.86
N CYS A 124 -18.24 -9.27 -6.99
CA CYS A 124 -16.94 -9.92 -7.07
C CYS A 124 -15.80 -9.00 -6.64
N ASN A 125 -15.87 -7.72 -7.01
CA ASN A 125 -14.87 -6.73 -6.63
C ASN A 125 -14.92 -6.48 -5.13
N TYR A 126 -16.13 -6.42 -4.55
CA TYR A 126 -16.33 -6.33 -3.11
C TYR A 126 -15.60 -7.43 -2.32
N VAL A 127 -15.80 -8.72 -2.65
CA VAL A 127 -15.22 -9.82 -1.87
C VAL A 127 -13.75 -10.10 -2.18
N SER A 128 -13.30 -9.79 -3.40
CA SER A 128 -11.90 -10.03 -3.79
C SER A 128 -10.90 -9.16 -3.05
N ASN A 129 -11.37 -8.09 -2.41
CA ASN A 129 -10.57 -7.24 -1.53
C ASN A 129 -10.03 -7.93 -0.27
N ILE A 130 -10.57 -9.10 0.11
CA ILE A 130 -9.96 -9.95 1.14
C ILE A 130 -8.52 -10.36 0.76
N ALA A 131 -8.16 -10.33 -0.53
CA ALA A 131 -6.78 -10.55 -0.96
C ALA A 131 -5.78 -9.56 -0.31
N TYR A 132 -6.19 -8.34 0.01
CA TYR A 132 -5.33 -7.38 0.71
C TYR A 132 -5.06 -7.78 2.17
N TYR A 133 -6.01 -8.40 2.87
CA TYR A 133 -5.71 -9.04 4.17
C TYR A 133 -4.66 -10.13 4.02
N ASN A 134 -4.70 -10.94 2.95
CA ASN A 134 -3.66 -11.93 2.70
C ASN A 134 -2.30 -11.28 2.45
N ALA A 135 -2.24 -10.15 1.74
CA ALA A 135 -1.01 -9.38 1.58
C ALA A 135 -0.49 -8.85 2.93
N ALA A 136 -1.36 -8.30 3.79
CA ALA A 136 -0.99 -7.89 5.15
C ALA A 136 -0.44 -9.07 5.98
N LEU A 137 -1.07 -10.25 5.89
CA LEU A 137 -0.56 -11.47 6.51
C LEU A 137 0.84 -11.86 6.00
N ARG A 138 1.15 -11.59 4.74
CA ARG A 138 2.51 -11.80 4.20
C ARG A 138 3.50 -10.83 4.85
N ILE A 139 3.14 -9.56 5.01
CA ILE A 139 3.97 -8.57 5.72
C ILE A 139 4.29 -9.05 7.15
N CYS A 140 3.26 -9.49 7.89
CA CYS A 140 3.40 -10.04 9.24
C CYS A 140 4.16 -11.37 9.34
N LYS A 141 4.33 -12.12 8.24
CA LYS A 141 5.08 -13.39 8.21
C LYS A 141 6.50 -13.22 7.66
N TYR A 142 6.88 -11.99 7.29
CA TYR A 142 8.21 -11.67 6.78
C TYR A 142 9.19 -11.24 7.89
N ASP A 143 8.73 -11.20 9.14
CA ASP A 143 9.39 -10.76 10.37
C ASP A 143 10.91 -10.82 10.43
N ASP A 144 11.48 -12.01 10.41
CA ASP A 144 12.92 -12.24 10.60
C ASP A 144 13.78 -11.83 9.40
N ARG A 145 13.15 -11.35 8.32
CA ARG A 145 13.79 -10.98 7.06
C ARG A 145 13.69 -9.49 6.75
N TRP A 146 12.96 -8.71 7.53
CA TRP A 146 12.94 -7.25 7.40
C TRP A 146 14.26 -6.63 7.87
N HIS A 147 14.69 -5.59 7.18
CA HIS A 147 15.86 -4.78 7.56
C HIS A 147 15.46 -3.36 7.94
N SER A 148 14.38 -2.85 7.35
CA SER A 148 13.71 -1.61 7.75
C SER A 148 13.20 -1.68 9.19
N ASN A 149 12.94 -0.53 9.79
CA ASN A 149 12.44 -0.46 11.17
C ASN A 149 10.97 -0.93 11.28
N SER A 150 10.54 -1.22 12.51
CA SER A 150 9.17 -1.66 12.80
C SER A 150 8.11 -0.62 12.45
N THR A 151 8.45 0.67 12.39
CA THR A 151 7.53 1.74 11.99
C THR A 151 7.13 1.59 10.52
N PHE A 152 8.07 1.31 9.62
CA PHE A 152 7.78 1.02 8.22
C PHE A 152 6.93 -0.24 8.06
N GLN A 153 7.27 -1.30 8.78
CA GLN A 153 6.56 -2.58 8.73
C GLN A 153 5.11 -2.41 9.23
N SER A 154 4.92 -1.69 10.33
CA SER A 154 3.60 -1.35 10.86
C SER A 154 2.80 -0.47 9.91
N ALA A 155 3.40 0.59 9.36
CA ALA A 155 2.71 1.49 8.44
C ALA A 155 2.27 0.75 7.16
N LEU A 156 3.13 -0.12 6.62
CA LEU A 156 2.80 -0.92 5.45
C LEU A 156 1.69 -1.93 5.74
N MET A 157 1.74 -2.61 6.89
CA MET A 157 0.67 -3.50 7.32
C MET A 157 -0.66 -2.76 7.41
N LYS A 158 -0.69 -1.62 8.12
CA LYS A 158 -1.88 -0.78 8.30
C LYS A 158 -2.46 -0.30 6.96
N SER A 159 -1.62 0.24 6.07
CA SER A 159 -2.06 0.71 4.76
C SER A 159 -2.64 -0.41 3.90
N ILE A 160 -1.99 -1.57 3.84
CA ILE A 160 -2.47 -2.72 3.07
C ILE A 160 -3.76 -3.31 3.69
N SER A 161 -3.87 -3.39 5.02
CA SER A 161 -5.07 -3.92 5.67
C SER A 161 -6.25 -2.97 5.50
N MET A 162 -6.03 -1.66 5.57
CA MET A 162 -7.05 -0.64 5.30
C MET A 162 -7.45 -0.60 3.83
N GLN A 163 -6.55 -0.93 2.89
CA GLN A 163 -6.90 -1.12 1.48
C GLN A 163 -8.01 -2.16 1.30
N ALA A 164 -7.99 -3.25 2.07
CA ALA A 164 -9.03 -4.29 2.02
C ALA A 164 -10.42 -3.71 2.31
N ILE A 165 -10.50 -2.77 3.26
CA ILE A 165 -11.74 -2.11 3.66
C ILE A 165 -12.11 -1.03 2.67
N GLY A 166 -11.19 -0.09 2.37
CA GLY A 166 -11.43 1.05 1.49
C GLY A 166 -11.87 0.62 0.09
N SER A 167 -11.22 -0.40 -0.46
CA SER A 167 -11.58 -0.94 -1.77
C SER A 167 -12.93 -1.67 -1.75
N ALA A 168 -13.23 -2.44 -0.69
CA ALA A 168 -14.56 -3.02 -0.52
C ALA A 168 -15.63 -1.94 -0.33
N TYR A 169 -15.31 -0.84 0.35
CA TYR A 169 -16.17 0.33 0.45
C TYR A 169 -16.50 0.90 -0.92
N PHE A 170 -15.48 1.11 -1.75
CA PHE A 170 -15.65 1.61 -3.11
C PHE A 170 -16.51 0.66 -3.94
N HIS A 171 -16.07 -0.57 -4.17
CA HIS A 171 -16.78 -1.53 -5.03
C HIS A 171 -18.14 -1.98 -4.46
N GLY A 172 -18.30 -1.87 -3.14
CA GLY A 172 -19.57 -2.06 -2.46
C GLY A 172 -20.57 -0.96 -2.75
N SER A 173 -20.14 0.30 -2.66
CA SER A 173 -21.04 1.46 -2.57
C SER A 173 -21.03 2.43 -3.76
N PHE A 174 -19.90 2.53 -4.47
CA PHE A 174 -19.59 3.60 -5.43
C PHE A 174 -19.87 4.99 -4.87
N THR A 175 -19.43 5.21 -3.63
CA THR A 175 -19.41 6.54 -3.01
C THR A 175 -18.06 7.19 -3.26
N LYS A 176 -17.99 8.52 -3.20
CA LYS A 176 -16.70 9.23 -3.27
C LYS A 176 -15.84 8.92 -2.04
N LEU A 177 -16.46 8.74 -0.87
CA LEU A 177 -15.78 8.20 0.32
C LEU A 177 -15.08 6.89 -0.01
N GLY A 178 -15.80 5.91 -0.55
CA GLY A 178 -15.20 4.64 -0.94
C GLY A 178 -14.06 4.83 -1.94
N PHE A 179 -14.25 5.66 -2.96
CA PHE A 179 -13.22 5.95 -3.96
C PHE A 179 -11.92 6.47 -3.32
N PHE A 180 -11.98 7.52 -2.52
CA PHE A 180 -10.77 8.04 -1.86
C PHE A 180 -10.18 7.01 -0.88
N PHE A 181 -11.03 6.28 -0.16
CA PHE A 181 -10.55 5.28 0.80
C PHE A 181 -9.82 4.12 0.11
N ASP A 182 -10.21 3.77 -1.11
CA ASP A 182 -9.57 2.79 -1.99
C ASP A 182 -8.28 3.34 -2.63
N THR A 183 -8.35 4.45 -3.35
CA THR A 183 -7.20 4.92 -4.15
C THR A 183 -6.07 5.45 -3.29
N GLU A 184 -6.39 6.15 -2.20
CA GLU A 184 -5.38 6.78 -1.35
C GLU A 184 -4.59 5.75 -0.51
N ASN A 185 -5.24 4.70 -0.01
CA ASN A 185 -4.53 3.60 0.66
C ASN A 185 -3.62 2.84 -0.30
N GLN A 186 -4.03 2.69 -1.57
CA GLN A 186 -3.22 2.05 -2.58
C GLN A 186 -1.95 2.87 -2.87
N GLY A 187 -2.13 4.19 -3.01
CA GLY A 187 -1.05 5.16 -3.13
C GLY A 187 -0.08 5.10 -1.95
N LEU A 188 -0.61 5.08 -0.73
CA LEU A 188 0.19 4.97 0.50
C LEU A 188 1.04 3.70 0.54
N SER A 189 0.48 2.54 0.21
CA SER A 189 1.22 1.28 0.23
C SER A 189 2.44 1.31 -0.68
N LEU A 190 2.30 1.87 -1.89
CA LEU A 190 3.41 2.00 -2.84
C LEU A 190 4.38 3.13 -2.46
N TYR A 191 3.86 4.23 -1.93
CA TYR A 191 4.68 5.30 -1.37
C TYR A 191 5.57 4.77 -0.23
N LEU A 192 5.04 3.94 0.67
CA LEU A 192 5.83 3.33 1.75
C LEU A 192 6.93 2.41 1.23
N ALA A 193 6.65 1.60 0.20
CA ALA A 193 7.66 0.78 -0.46
C ALA A 193 8.78 1.65 -1.07
N TYR A 194 8.40 2.77 -1.70
CA TYR A 194 9.35 3.74 -2.22
C TYR A 194 10.19 4.39 -1.11
N GLN A 195 9.55 4.94 -0.07
CA GLN A 195 10.23 5.57 1.07
C GLN A 195 11.21 4.63 1.76
N MET A 196 10.82 3.37 1.94
CA MET A 196 11.67 2.34 2.49
C MET A 196 12.94 2.20 1.65
N SER A 197 12.79 2.13 0.32
CA SER A 197 13.91 1.95 -0.62
C SER A 197 14.94 3.09 -0.65
N ILE A 198 14.52 4.32 -0.30
CA ILE A 198 15.38 5.51 -0.30
C ILE A 198 15.85 5.92 1.10
N GLN A 199 15.44 5.21 2.15
CA GLN A 199 15.74 5.58 3.54
C GLN A 199 17.26 5.69 3.79
N SER A 200 18.08 4.87 3.13
CA SER A 200 19.55 4.84 3.30
C SER A 200 20.27 6.03 2.65
N VAL A 201 19.61 6.75 1.72
CA VAL A 201 20.21 7.86 0.95
C VAL A 201 20.72 8.96 1.88
N GLY A 202 20.08 9.17 3.03
CA GLY A 202 20.49 10.17 4.01
C GLY A 202 20.41 11.59 3.47
N GLU A 203 21.21 12.50 4.04
CA GLU A 203 21.36 13.88 3.55
C GLU A 203 22.38 13.92 2.41
N ILE A 204 22.07 14.67 1.36
CA ILE A 204 22.96 14.90 0.21
C ILE A 204 23.37 16.37 0.22
N SER A 205 24.68 16.62 0.18
CA SER A 205 25.25 17.97 0.26
C SER A 205 25.30 18.72 -1.08
N ASP A 206 24.87 18.08 -2.19
CA ASP A 206 24.86 18.73 -3.50
C ASP A 206 23.84 19.88 -3.50
N PRO A 207 24.24 21.13 -3.80
CA PRO A 207 23.32 22.27 -3.78
C PRO A 207 22.23 22.21 -4.85
N ASN A 208 22.37 21.36 -5.86
CA ASN A 208 21.36 21.13 -6.89
C ASN A 208 20.38 20.00 -6.52
N PHE A 209 20.61 19.33 -5.38
CA PHE A 209 19.72 18.27 -4.91
C PHE A 209 18.43 18.86 -4.35
N ASN A 210 17.33 18.60 -5.03
CA ASN A 210 15.99 18.90 -4.57
C ASN A 210 15.47 17.71 -3.75
N GLU A 211 15.69 17.79 -2.43
CA GLU A 211 15.27 16.76 -1.48
C GLU A 211 13.76 16.52 -1.51
N THR A 212 12.95 17.57 -1.69
CA THR A 212 11.50 17.44 -1.81
C THR A 212 11.12 16.54 -2.97
N ALA A 213 11.57 16.86 -4.19
CA ALA A 213 11.20 16.08 -5.38
C ALA A 213 11.65 14.62 -5.27
N PHE A 214 12.85 14.36 -4.73
CA PHE A 214 13.32 13.00 -4.54
C PHE A 214 12.51 12.27 -3.46
N ARG A 215 12.29 12.88 -2.29
CA ARG A 215 11.58 12.20 -1.19
C ARG A 215 10.09 12.06 -1.41
N THR A 216 9.44 12.99 -2.08
CA THR A 216 8.01 12.86 -2.40
C THR A 216 7.77 11.91 -3.56
N GLY A 217 8.68 11.89 -4.54
CA GLY A 217 8.39 11.27 -5.82
C GLY A 217 7.24 11.96 -6.56
N SER A 218 6.84 13.18 -6.16
CA SER A 218 5.66 13.89 -6.65
C SER A 218 5.92 15.40 -6.78
N ASN A 219 5.40 16.04 -7.82
CA ASN A 219 5.42 17.51 -7.99
C ASN A 219 4.40 18.24 -7.12
N SER A 220 3.41 17.52 -6.59
CA SER A 220 2.26 18.10 -5.89
C SER A 220 2.46 18.27 -4.38
N LEU A 221 3.57 17.73 -3.85
CA LEU A 221 3.79 17.60 -2.41
C LEU A 221 5.04 18.35 -1.94
N THR A 222 5.00 18.79 -0.69
CA THR A 222 6.14 19.30 0.06
C THR A 222 6.68 18.24 1.02
N LEU A 223 7.88 18.43 1.57
CA LEU A 223 8.42 17.55 2.61
C LEU A 223 7.54 17.50 3.87
N GLU A 224 6.89 18.61 4.22
CA GLU A 224 6.01 18.71 5.39
C GLU A 224 4.73 17.89 5.22
N ASP A 225 4.23 17.79 3.98
CA ASP A 225 3.02 17.01 3.68
C ASP A 225 3.25 15.50 3.95
N ILE A 226 4.50 15.03 3.80
CA ILE A 226 4.81 13.59 3.81
C ILE A 226 5.77 13.17 4.94
N THR A 227 6.28 14.09 5.74
CA THR A 227 7.21 13.77 6.83
C THR A 227 6.56 14.00 8.20
N PRO A 228 6.43 12.97 9.04
CA PRO A 228 6.91 11.61 8.83
C PRO A 228 5.98 10.76 7.94
N PHE A 229 6.55 9.84 7.15
CA PHE A 229 5.84 9.01 6.15
C PHE A 229 4.67 8.19 6.71
N TRP A 230 4.70 7.86 8.00
CA TRP A 230 3.66 7.06 8.66
C TRP A 230 2.44 7.89 9.05
N LYS A 231 2.55 9.23 9.10
CA LYS A 231 1.48 10.09 9.64
C LYS A 231 0.19 10.01 8.82
N PRO A 232 0.20 10.10 7.48
CA PRO A 232 -1.02 9.89 6.68
C PRO A 232 -1.62 8.50 6.88
N VAL A 233 -0.79 7.47 7.08
CA VAL A 233 -1.23 6.10 7.31
C VAL A 233 -1.98 5.98 8.62
N ASP A 234 -1.42 6.48 9.72
CA ASP A 234 -2.07 6.45 11.02
C ASP A 234 -3.33 7.31 11.02
N ALA A 235 -3.31 8.48 10.36
CA ALA A 235 -4.47 9.34 10.22
C ALA A 235 -5.65 8.62 9.53
N ILE A 236 -5.41 7.90 8.44
CA ILE A 236 -6.46 7.14 7.72
C ILE A 236 -6.85 5.87 8.48
N THR A 237 -5.88 5.17 9.08
CA THR A 237 -6.15 3.90 9.79
C THR A 237 -7.01 4.14 11.03
N PHE A 238 -6.76 5.21 11.78
CA PHE A 238 -7.49 5.52 13.01
C PHE A 238 -8.65 6.51 12.81
N LEU A 239 -8.88 6.98 11.59
CA LEU A 239 -10.05 7.77 11.23
C LEU A 239 -11.38 7.18 11.73
N PRO A 240 -11.62 5.85 11.64
CA PRO A 240 -12.85 5.25 12.16
C PRO A 240 -13.04 5.39 13.68
N LEU A 241 -11.97 5.65 14.43
CA LEU A 241 -12.00 5.81 15.89
C LEU A 241 -12.19 7.27 16.32
N ASP A 242 -12.19 8.21 15.37
CA ASP A 242 -12.41 9.63 15.66
C ASP A 242 -13.91 9.90 15.86
N GLU A 243 -14.35 9.94 17.12
CA GLU A 243 -15.74 10.22 17.49
C GLU A 243 -16.20 11.63 17.09
N ASP A 244 -15.26 12.57 16.90
CA ASP A 244 -15.56 13.96 16.52
C ASP A 244 -15.71 14.12 14.99
N LEU A 245 -15.33 13.11 14.21
CA LEU A 245 -15.34 13.16 12.75
C LEU A 245 -16.29 12.10 12.15
N PRO A 246 -17.56 12.46 11.85
CA PRO A 246 -18.53 11.50 11.33
C PRO A 246 -18.12 10.97 9.95
N PHE A 247 -18.56 9.76 9.60
CA PHE A 247 -18.21 9.12 8.31
C PHE A 247 -18.57 9.97 7.08
N THR A 248 -19.51 10.90 7.21
CA THR A 248 -19.88 11.87 6.16
C THR A 248 -18.78 12.86 5.80
N GLU A 249 -17.75 13.01 6.65
CA GLU A 249 -16.61 13.92 6.46
C GLU A 249 -15.31 13.19 6.10
N TRP A 250 -15.28 11.86 6.23
CA TRP A 250 -14.09 11.04 5.99
C TRP A 250 -13.50 11.22 4.58
N ALA A 251 -14.34 11.40 3.57
CA ALA A 251 -13.90 11.59 2.18
C ALA A 251 -12.98 12.81 2.03
N ASN A 252 -13.39 13.94 2.62
CA ASN A 252 -12.61 15.17 2.61
C ASN A 252 -11.34 15.01 3.46
N PHE A 253 -11.46 14.40 4.64
CA PHE A 253 -10.31 14.16 5.51
C PHE A 253 -9.23 13.31 4.83
N ILE A 254 -9.62 12.22 4.17
CA ILE A 254 -8.71 11.32 3.43
C ILE A 254 -8.03 12.09 2.29
N LYS A 255 -8.81 12.83 1.49
CA LYS A 255 -8.28 13.66 0.41
C LYS A 255 -7.28 14.71 0.90
N ASP A 256 -7.54 15.31 2.06
CA ASP A 256 -6.69 16.33 2.67
C ASP A 256 -5.37 15.76 3.21
N GLN A 257 -5.20 14.43 3.27
CA GLN A 257 -3.91 13.82 3.61
C GLN A 257 -2.85 13.98 2.51
N LYS A 258 -3.22 14.47 1.32
CA LYS A 258 -2.31 14.77 0.19
C LYS A 258 -1.33 13.63 -0.09
N ILE A 259 -1.88 12.48 -0.44
CA ILE A 259 -1.10 11.28 -0.69
C ILE A 259 -0.56 11.33 -2.12
N PRO A 260 0.70 10.95 -2.36
CA PRO A 260 1.26 10.99 -3.71
C PRO A 260 0.53 9.99 -4.62
N VAL A 261 0.35 10.39 -5.86
CA VAL A 261 -0.42 9.64 -6.85
C VAL A 261 0.26 8.28 -7.08
N LEU A 262 -0.55 7.23 -7.22
CA LEU A 262 -0.11 5.83 -7.33
C LEU A 262 1.00 5.64 -8.38
N GLU A 263 0.78 6.16 -9.58
CA GLU A 263 1.66 6.02 -10.74
C GLU A 263 3.02 6.68 -10.52
N GLU A 264 3.04 7.84 -9.87
CA GLU A 264 4.26 8.57 -9.54
C GLU A 264 5.14 7.74 -8.60
N ASN A 265 4.56 7.14 -7.56
CA ASN A 265 5.29 6.29 -6.60
C ASN A 265 5.85 5.02 -7.25
N VAL A 266 5.07 4.38 -8.13
CA VAL A 266 5.54 3.20 -8.89
C VAL A 266 6.75 3.57 -9.74
N LEU A 267 6.66 4.67 -10.48
CA LEU A 267 7.70 5.07 -11.40
C LEU A 267 8.93 5.60 -10.67
N ALA A 268 8.76 6.31 -9.56
CA ALA A 268 9.85 6.69 -8.67
C ALA A 268 10.60 5.46 -8.14
N LEU A 269 9.87 4.44 -7.65
CA LEU A 269 10.47 3.19 -7.19
C LEU A 269 11.20 2.44 -8.32
N VAL A 270 10.58 2.29 -9.49
CA VAL A 270 11.20 1.62 -10.67
C VAL A 270 12.43 2.38 -11.13
N ALA A 271 12.36 3.71 -11.24
CA ALA A 271 13.47 4.58 -11.58
C ALA A 271 14.61 4.40 -10.58
N TRP A 272 14.31 4.44 -9.27
CA TRP A 272 15.30 4.28 -8.22
C TRP A 272 15.99 2.92 -8.25
N ILE A 273 15.24 1.84 -8.42
CA ILE A 273 15.80 0.48 -8.59
C ILE A 273 16.71 0.43 -9.82
N CYS A 274 16.28 1.03 -10.93
CA CYS A 274 17.06 1.04 -12.15
C CYS A 274 18.38 1.80 -11.95
N VAL A 275 18.34 3.07 -11.55
CA VAL A 275 19.58 3.88 -11.40
C VAL A 275 20.53 3.31 -10.35
N SER A 276 19.99 2.57 -9.37
CA SER A 276 20.80 1.86 -8.39
C SER A 276 21.53 0.63 -8.95
N THR A 277 21.05 0.04 -10.05
CA THR A 277 21.52 -1.25 -10.57
C THR A 277 22.13 -1.20 -11.98
N LEU A 278 21.80 -0.18 -12.76
CA LEU A 278 22.18 -0.03 -14.16
C LEU A 278 22.71 1.40 -14.44
N PRO A 279 23.51 1.59 -15.51
CA PRO A 279 23.97 2.91 -15.90
C PRO A 279 22.80 3.89 -16.13
N TYR A 280 22.97 5.14 -15.67
CA TYR A 280 21.93 6.18 -15.73
C TYR A 280 21.28 6.32 -17.10
N ASP A 281 22.07 6.40 -18.17
CA ASP A 281 21.54 6.61 -19.53
C ASP A 281 20.62 5.46 -19.98
N CYS A 282 20.95 4.22 -19.60
CA CYS A 282 20.10 3.06 -19.87
C CYS A 282 18.78 3.15 -19.11
N CYS A 283 18.83 3.54 -17.84
CA CYS A 283 17.63 3.71 -17.02
C CYS A 283 16.75 4.84 -17.48
N ASN A 284 17.35 5.97 -17.84
CA ASN A 284 16.64 7.12 -18.36
C ASN A 284 15.85 6.73 -19.63
N GLN A 285 16.47 6.01 -20.56
CA GLN A 285 15.78 5.51 -21.76
C GLN A 285 14.69 4.51 -21.43
N VAL A 286 15.00 3.45 -20.67
CA VAL A 286 14.01 2.40 -20.36
C VAL A 286 12.81 2.97 -19.63
N VAL A 287 13.02 3.79 -18.60
CA VAL A 287 11.91 4.30 -17.81
C VAL A 287 11.16 5.40 -18.57
N ASN A 288 11.83 6.38 -19.18
CA ASN A 288 11.11 7.51 -19.80
C ASN A 288 10.52 7.20 -21.17
N ASP A 289 11.12 6.28 -21.93
CA ASP A 289 10.69 5.97 -23.29
C ASP A 289 9.82 4.71 -23.36
N VAL A 290 9.90 3.82 -22.36
CA VAL A 290 9.14 2.55 -22.36
C VAL A 290 8.18 2.47 -21.19
N VAL A 291 8.62 2.62 -19.95
CA VAL A 291 7.78 2.34 -18.78
C VAL A 291 6.79 3.47 -18.51
N ALA A 292 7.25 4.72 -18.39
CA ALA A 292 6.42 5.86 -18.02
C ALA A 292 5.23 6.09 -18.97
N PRO A 293 5.37 6.02 -20.30
CA PRO A 293 4.25 6.18 -21.23
C PRO A 293 3.16 5.10 -21.12
N ILE A 294 3.45 3.97 -20.46
CA ILE A 294 2.45 2.91 -20.22
C ILE A 294 1.56 3.26 -19.01
N PHE A 295 2.11 3.97 -18.01
CA PHE A 295 1.44 4.21 -16.73
C PHE A 295 0.90 5.63 -16.60
N ILE A 296 1.62 6.63 -17.11
CA ILE A 296 1.25 8.04 -17.02
C ILE A 296 0.68 8.52 -18.35
N ASN A 297 -0.55 9.03 -18.30
CA ASN A 297 -1.19 9.74 -19.41
C ASN A 297 -1.13 11.27 -19.25
N ASP A 298 -0.69 11.76 -18.07
CA ASP A 298 -0.59 13.18 -17.77
C ASP A 298 0.79 13.73 -18.12
N GLU A 299 0.84 14.75 -18.99
CA GLU A 299 2.11 15.32 -19.46
C GLU A 299 2.86 16.07 -18.35
N GLU A 300 2.18 16.61 -17.35
CA GLU A 300 2.83 17.29 -16.22
C GLU A 300 3.57 16.27 -15.34
N GLN A 301 2.98 15.11 -15.09
CA GLN A 301 3.62 14.00 -14.39
C GLN A 301 4.81 13.43 -15.17
N LEU A 302 4.70 13.30 -16.50
CA LEU A 302 5.82 12.89 -17.35
C LEU A 302 6.96 13.92 -17.33
N ASP A 303 6.64 15.21 -17.37
CA ASP A 303 7.62 16.29 -17.27
C ASP A 303 8.33 16.28 -15.91
N PHE A 304 7.58 16.14 -14.81
CA PHE A 304 8.15 16.00 -13.48
C PHE A 304 9.10 14.79 -13.42
N LEU A 305 8.68 13.62 -13.89
CA LEU A 305 9.51 12.42 -13.86
C LEU A 305 10.83 12.64 -14.63
N ARG A 306 10.73 13.12 -15.88
CA ARG A 306 11.86 13.27 -16.81
C ARG A 306 12.81 14.38 -16.41
N ASN A 307 12.27 15.54 -16.07
CA ASN A 307 13.02 16.78 -15.97
C ASN A 307 13.29 17.20 -14.52
N ILE A 308 12.59 16.62 -13.54
CA ILE A 308 12.79 16.93 -12.13
C ILE A 308 13.29 15.69 -11.38
N TYR A 309 12.49 14.62 -11.30
CA TYR A 309 12.80 13.46 -10.46
C TYR A 309 14.05 12.69 -10.91
N PHE A 310 14.15 12.29 -12.19
CA PHE A 310 15.30 11.52 -12.70
C PHE A 310 16.64 12.22 -12.47
N PRO A 311 16.78 13.53 -12.74
CA PRO A 311 17.96 14.29 -12.38
C PRO A 311 18.29 14.23 -10.88
N GLN A 312 17.30 14.28 -9.98
CA GLN A 312 17.55 14.14 -8.54
C GLN A 312 17.99 12.72 -8.17
N ALA A 313 17.37 11.70 -8.75
CA ALA A 313 17.75 10.32 -8.56
C ALA A 313 19.19 10.04 -9.03
N LYS A 314 19.64 10.72 -10.09
CA LYS A 314 21.04 10.68 -10.56
C LYS A 314 22.00 11.25 -9.52
N ILE A 315 21.73 12.45 -9.00
CA ILE A 315 22.57 13.10 -7.99
C ILE A 315 22.66 12.20 -6.74
N ALA A 316 21.53 11.65 -6.30
CA ALA A 316 21.49 10.70 -5.19
C ALA A 316 22.31 9.43 -5.48
N ALA A 317 22.18 8.87 -6.68
CA ALA A 317 22.93 7.69 -7.11
C ALA A 317 24.45 7.95 -7.13
N GLU A 318 24.89 9.10 -7.64
CA GLU A 318 26.30 9.50 -7.67
C GLU A 318 26.86 9.66 -6.24
N SER A 319 26.08 10.23 -5.31
CA SER A 319 26.49 10.37 -3.90
C SER A 319 26.72 9.03 -3.19
N LEU A 320 26.12 7.95 -3.70
CA LEU A 320 26.20 6.60 -3.16
C LEU A 320 27.12 5.67 -3.99
N ASP A 321 27.87 6.21 -4.96
CA ASP A 321 28.72 5.45 -5.86
C ASP A 321 27.94 4.35 -6.60
N LEU A 322 26.79 4.72 -7.19
CA LEU A 322 25.92 3.85 -8.00
C LEU A 322 26.17 4.06 -9.51
N PRO A 323 25.86 3.08 -10.39
CA PRO A 323 25.20 1.81 -10.11
C PRO A 323 26.06 0.85 -9.30
N MET A 324 25.41 -0.07 -8.59
CA MET A 324 26.09 -1.13 -7.88
C MET A 324 26.88 -2.03 -8.85
N PRO A 325 28.00 -2.63 -8.39
CA PRO A 325 28.67 -3.67 -9.15
C PRO A 325 27.71 -4.80 -9.54
N LEU A 326 27.91 -5.40 -10.72
CA LEU A 326 26.97 -6.35 -11.32
C LEU A 326 26.54 -7.49 -10.39
N TRP A 327 27.44 -8.04 -9.56
CA TRP A 327 27.12 -9.13 -8.63
C TRP A 327 26.21 -8.71 -7.46
N ILE A 328 26.14 -7.42 -7.14
CA ILE A 328 25.20 -6.85 -6.16
C ILE A 328 23.94 -6.37 -6.87
N GLY A 329 24.10 -5.67 -8.00
CA GLY A 329 23.00 -5.08 -8.76
C GLY A 329 22.10 -6.12 -9.44
N LEU A 330 22.66 -7.20 -10.01
CA LEU A 330 21.89 -8.21 -10.75
C LEU A 330 20.85 -8.93 -9.90
N PRO A 331 21.13 -9.37 -8.65
CA PRO A 331 20.08 -9.91 -7.77
C PRO A 331 18.95 -8.92 -7.49
N ILE A 332 19.24 -7.63 -7.29
CA ILE A 332 18.22 -6.59 -7.09
C ILE A 332 17.42 -6.38 -8.36
N LEU A 333 18.08 -6.29 -9.52
CA LEU A 333 17.43 -6.12 -10.82
C LEU A 333 16.54 -7.32 -11.17
N THR A 334 16.95 -8.55 -10.86
CA THR A 334 16.14 -9.75 -11.10
C THR A 334 14.90 -9.76 -10.22
N LYS A 335 15.03 -9.37 -8.95
CA LYS A 335 13.89 -9.19 -8.05
C LYS A 335 12.97 -8.06 -8.53
N GLY A 336 13.54 -6.95 -8.98
CA GLY A 336 12.82 -5.84 -9.59
C GLY A 336 12.04 -6.24 -10.83
N ALA A 337 12.63 -7.03 -11.73
CA ALA A 337 11.95 -7.57 -12.89
C ALA A 337 10.77 -8.47 -12.48
N GLY A 338 10.95 -9.34 -11.48
CA GLY A 338 9.87 -10.17 -10.96
C GLY A 338 8.72 -9.34 -10.37
N ALA A 339 9.01 -8.36 -9.52
CA ALA A 339 8.00 -7.47 -8.95
C ALA A 339 7.28 -6.64 -10.03
N ALA A 340 8.03 -6.12 -11.02
CA ALA A 340 7.47 -5.40 -12.16
C ALA A 340 6.56 -6.28 -13.03
N ILE A 341 6.93 -7.54 -13.29
CA ILE A 341 6.07 -8.50 -13.99
C ILE A 341 4.78 -8.74 -13.19
N SER A 342 4.87 -8.91 -11.87
CA SER A 342 3.69 -9.06 -11.00
C SER A 342 2.76 -7.86 -11.11
N PHE A 343 3.31 -6.65 -11.10
CA PHE A 343 2.55 -5.41 -11.17
C PHE A 343 1.93 -5.21 -12.56
N LEU A 344 2.69 -5.40 -13.64
CA LEU A 344 2.18 -5.37 -15.01
C LEU A 344 1.08 -6.40 -15.24
N TRP A 345 1.24 -7.60 -14.68
CA TRP A 345 0.21 -8.64 -14.73
C TRP A 345 -1.08 -8.22 -14.04
N ALA A 346 -0.99 -7.55 -12.88
CA ALA A 346 -2.17 -6.97 -12.24
C ALA A 346 -2.86 -5.93 -13.14
N TYR A 347 -2.10 -4.99 -13.72
CA TYR A 347 -2.62 -3.91 -14.57
C TYR A 347 -3.30 -4.38 -15.86
N LEU A 348 -2.96 -5.57 -16.37
CA LEU A 348 -3.71 -6.17 -17.49
C LEU A 348 -5.18 -6.42 -17.15
N PHE A 349 -5.51 -6.54 -15.87
CA PHE A 349 -6.88 -6.74 -15.38
C PHE A 349 -7.48 -5.47 -14.77
N GLN A 350 -6.72 -4.37 -14.73
CA GLN A 350 -7.24 -3.06 -14.36
C GLN A 350 -7.93 -2.45 -15.59
N GLU A 351 -9.25 -2.46 -15.58
CA GLU A 351 -10.06 -1.93 -16.68
C GLU A 351 -9.64 -0.50 -17.07
N ASN A 352 -9.70 -0.20 -18.37
CA ASN A 352 -9.42 1.11 -18.97
C ASN A 352 -7.99 1.66 -18.87
N ARG A 353 -7.04 0.95 -18.23
CA ARG A 353 -5.64 1.42 -18.14
C ARG A 353 -4.76 0.95 -19.29
N LEU A 354 -4.87 -0.32 -19.67
CA LEU A 354 -4.19 -0.83 -20.84
C LEU A 354 -5.22 -1.09 -21.93
N PRO A 355 -5.30 -0.23 -22.98
CA PRO A 355 -6.17 -0.48 -24.10
C PRO A 355 -5.71 -1.78 -24.71
N THR A 356 -6.51 -2.81 -24.53
CA THR A 356 -6.18 -4.16 -24.95
C THR A 356 -7.29 -4.57 -25.89
N PRO A 357 -7.17 -4.25 -27.20
CA PRO A 357 -8.26 -4.36 -28.18
C PRO A 357 -8.83 -5.78 -28.42
N GLY A 358 -8.49 -6.76 -27.58
CA GLY A 358 -9.10 -8.09 -27.53
C GLY A 358 -9.61 -8.51 -26.14
N LEU A 359 -9.30 -7.79 -25.05
CA LEU A 359 -9.88 -8.02 -23.72
C LEU A 359 -11.27 -7.35 -23.62
N GLU A 360 -11.42 -6.16 -24.21
CA GLU A 360 -12.60 -5.30 -24.08
C GLU A 360 -13.83 -5.77 -24.91
N GLY A 361 -13.71 -6.82 -25.73
CA GLY A 361 -14.76 -7.22 -26.70
C GLY A 361 -15.23 -8.69 -26.64
N MET A 362 -14.55 -9.57 -25.91
CA MET A 362 -14.92 -10.99 -25.74
C MET A 362 -14.76 -11.42 -24.27
N TYR A 363 -15.60 -10.82 -23.42
CA TYR A 363 -15.67 -10.78 -21.95
C TYR A 363 -15.63 -12.09 -21.14
N PHE A 364 -15.37 -13.26 -21.72
CA PHE A 364 -15.31 -14.50 -20.95
C PHE A 364 -14.02 -15.30 -21.13
N ASN A 365 -13.40 -15.25 -22.32
CA ASN A 365 -12.22 -16.08 -22.56
C ASN A 365 -10.97 -15.49 -21.95
N THR A 366 -10.83 -14.17 -21.92
CA THR A 366 -9.57 -13.54 -21.52
C THR A 366 -9.40 -13.50 -20.01
N THR A 367 -10.45 -13.19 -19.25
CA THR A 367 -10.48 -13.31 -17.79
C THR A 367 -10.25 -14.76 -17.35
N ALA A 368 -10.92 -15.72 -18.00
CA ALA A 368 -10.69 -17.14 -17.73
C ALA A 368 -9.25 -17.59 -18.09
N LEU A 369 -8.70 -17.13 -19.21
CA LEU A 369 -7.30 -17.39 -19.58
C LEU A 369 -6.33 -16.73 -18.61
N GLY A 370 -6.62 -15.52 -18.13
CA GLY A 370 -5.88 -14.82 -17.10
C GLY A 370 -5.86 -15.62 -15.79
N ALA A 371 -7.02 -16.11 -15.34
CA ALA A 371 -7.12 -16.99 -14.18
C ALA A 371 -6.33 -18.29 -14.36
N ILE A 372 -6.34 -18.89 -15.55
CA ILE A 372 -5.56 -20.09 -15.88
C ILE A 372 -4.04 -19.80 -15.92
N ALA A 373 -3.65 -18.64 -16.44
CA ALA A 373 -2.25 -18.23 -16.60
C ALA A 373 -1.61 -17.75 -15.29
N THR A 374 -2.42 -17.17 -14.39
CA THR A 374 -1.98 -16.55 -13.14
C THR A 374 -1.06 -17.45 -12.31
N PRO A 375 -1.37 -18.74 -12.05
CA PRO A 375 -0.46 -19.62 -11.30
C PRO A 375 0.94 -19.78 -11.94
N TYR A 376 1.05 -19.70 -13.27
CA TYR A 376 2.33 -19.80 -13.98
C TYR A 376 3.11 -18.49 -13.91
N VAL A 377 2.43 -17.36 -14.07
CA VAL A 377 3.02 -16.03 -13.87
C VAL A 377 3.52 -15.91 -12.44
N ASP A 378 2.70 -16.30 -11.47
CA ASP A 378 3.04 -16.32 -10.05
C ASP A 378 4.27 -17.19 -9.75
N PHE A 379 4.35 -18.38 -10.35
CA PHE A 379 5.52 -19.24 -10.21
C PHE A 379 6.78 -18.56 -10.76
N PHE A 380 6.67 -17.94 -11.95
CA PHE A 380 7.79 -17.24 -12.57
C PHE A 380 8.22 -16.00 -11.78
N VAL A 381 7.27 -15.19 -11.29
CA VAL A 381 7.52 -14.06 -10.39
C VAL A 381 8.25 -14.56 -9.14
N ASN A 382 7.74 -15.59 -8.47
CA ASN A 382 8.39 -16.15 -7.27
C ASN A 382 9.80 -16.67 -7.55
N LEU A 383 10.05 -17.22 -8.74
CA LEU A 383 11.39 -17.66 -9.16
C LEU A 383 12.35 -16.48 -9.30
N LEU A 384 11.89 -15.36 -9.86
CA LEU A 384 12.69 -14.15 -10.04
C LEU A 384 12.89 -13.40 -8.71
N THR A 385 11.82 -13.21 -7.95
CA THR A 385 11.87 -12.43 -6.71
C THR A 385 12.44 -13.23 -5.56
N GLY A 386 12.17 -14.52 -5.46
CA GLY A 386 12.52 -15.32 -4.27
C GLY A 386 11.87 -14.82 -2.97
N PHE A 387 10.92 -13.86 -3.04
CA PHE A 387 10.14 -13.44 -1.90
C PHE A 387 9.03 -14.46 -1.72
N GLY A 388 9.33 -15.56 -1.01
CA GLY A 388 8.39 -16.65 -0.85
C GLY A 388 7.00 -16.16 -0.44
N ASN A 389 5.97 -16.62 -1.16
CA ASN A 389 4.59 -16.26 -0.89
C ASN A 389 3.89 -17.47 -0.22
N PRO A 390 3.74 -17.48 1.11
CA PRO A 390 3.11 -18.59 1.81
C PRO A 390 1.61 -18.70 1.53
N THR A 391 0.95 -17.59 1.17
CA THR A 391 -0.47 -17.62 0.76
C THR A 391 -0.64 -18.24 -0.63
N LYS A 392 0.40 -18.30 -1.47
CA LYS A 392 0.34 -19.06 -2.74
C LYS A 392 0.30 -20.59 -2.55
N TYR A 393 0.63 -21.11 -1.36
CA TYR A 393 0.41 -22.54 -1.03
C TYR A 393 -1.07 -22.86 -0.72
N ILE A 394 -1.86 -21.85 -0.30
CA ILE A 394 -3.31 -21.95 -0.07
C ILE A 394 -4.01 -22.33 -1.39
N TYR A 395 -3.58 -21.73 -2.51
CA TYR A 395 -4.08 -22.06 -3.87
C TYR A 395 -3.81 -23.50 -4.30
N LYS A 396 -2.73 -24.13 -3.81
CA LYS A 396 -2.44 -25.56 -4.10
C LYS A 396 -3.31 -26.51 -3.28
N ASN A 397 -3.84 -26.07 -2.14
CA ASN A 397 -4.65 -26.88 -1.23
C ASN A 397 -6.16 -26.72 -1.44
N LYS A 398 -6.60 -26.13 -2.57
CA LYS A 398 -8.00 -25.81 -2.89
C LYS A 398 -8.63 -24.77 -1.95
N GLU A 399 -7.82 -24.03 -1.20
CA GLU A 399 -8.30 -22.87 -0.48
C GLU A 399 -8.23 -21.66 -1.43
N GLU A 400 -9.32 -20.90 -1.49
CA GLU A 400 -9.46 -19.75 -2.38
C GLU A 400 -8.78 -18.50 -1.77
N ALA A 401 -8.36 -17.55 -2.62
CA ALA A 401 -7.75 -16.28 -2.17
C ALA A 401 -8.70 -15.46 -1.30
N TYR A 402 -9.96 -15.57 -1.62
CA TYR A 402 -11.09 -14.94 -0.99
C TYR A 402 -12.32 -15.81 -1.30
N PRO A 403 -13.42 -15.70 -0.55
CA PRO A 403 -14.60 -16.50 -0.82
C PRO A 403 -15.17 -16.25 -2.23
N GLY A 404 -15.39 -17.32 -2.99
CA GLY A 404 -15.88 -17.24 -4.37
C GLY A 404 -14.81 -16.95 -5.43
N ALA A 405 -13.51 -17.02 -5.11
CA ALA A 405 -12.46 -16.66 -6.06
C ALA A 405 -12.49 -17.51 -7.35
N SER A 406 -12.87 -18.78 -7.29
CA SER A 406 -12.99 -19.62 -8.50
C SER A 406 -14.08 -19.14 -9.45
N PHE A 407 -15.15 -18.53 -8.93
CA PHE A 407 -16.19 -17.89 -9.71
C PHE A 407 -15.75 -16.50 -10.16
N CYS A 408 -15.32 -15.65 -9.21
CA CYS A 408 -15.05 -14.24 -9.48
C CYS A 408 -13.88 -14.02 -10.41
N ASN A 409 -12.77 -14.76 -10.27
CA ASN A 409 -11.63 -14.68 -11.18
C ASN A 409 -11.99 -15.08 -12.62
N ARG A 410 -13.17 -15.67 -12.87
CA ARG A 410 -13.69 -15.96 -14.21
C ARG A 410 -14.75 -14.96 -14.66
N ASP A 411 -15.50 -14.38 -13.72
CA ASP A 411 -16.63 -13.48 -13.99
C ASP A 411 -16.23 -12.00 -14.09
N SER A 412 -15.18 -11.58 -13.36
CA SER A 412 -14.71 -10.19 -13.34
C SER A 412 -13.19 -10.15 -13.42
N PRO A 413 -12.60 -9.50 -14.46
CA PRO A 413 -11.16 -9.28 -14.53
C PRO A 413 -10.68 -8.47 -13.32
N HIS A 414 -11.45 -7.48 -12.88
CA HIS A 414 -11.07 -6.62 -11.76
C HIS A 414 -10.88 -7.39 -10.44
N SER A 415 -11.63 -8.46 -10.22
CA SER A 415 -11.38 -9.33 -9.06
C SER A 415 -10.01 -10.03 -9.09
N LEU A 416 -9.49 -10.31 -10.30
CA LEU A 416 -8.14 -10.82 -10.49
C LEU A 416 -7.11 -9.69 -10.30
N TRP A 417 -7.42 -8.45 -10.70
CA TRP A 417 -6.61 -7.28 -10.37
C TRP A 417 -6.38 -7.18 -8.86
N HIS A 418 -7.42 -7.21 -8.01
CA HIS A 418 -7.26 -7.16 -6.54
C HIS A 418 -6.29 -8.21 -6.01
N GLN A 419 -6.41 -9.46 -6.48
CA GLN A 419 -5.53 -10.53 -6.03
C GLN A 419 -4.08 -10.27 -6.44
N GLN A 420 -3.85 -9.86 -7.68
CA GLN A 420 -2.51 -9.67 -8.24
C GLN A 420 -1.87 -8.37 -7.76
N SER A 421 -2.63 -7.30 -7.56
CA SER A 421 -2.17 -6.02 -7.03
C SER A 421 -1.78 -6.15 -5.57
N ALA A 422 -2.58 -6.84 -4.74
CA ALA A 422 -2.26 -7.15 -3.35
C ALA A 422 -0.93 -7.91 -3.26
N ASP A 423 -0.73 -8.91 -4.13
CA ASP A 423 0.51 -9.65 -4.18
C ASP A 423 1.70 -8.78 -4.64
N ALA A 424 1.51 -7.96 -5.67
CA ALA A 424 2.55 -7.09 -6.22
C ALA A 424 2.99 -6.00 -5.24
N ILE A 425 2.06 -5.40 -4.48
CA ILE A 425 2.38 -4.41 -3.44
C ILE A 425 3.31 -5.03 -2.39
N ALA A 426 3.04 -6.25 -1.94
CA ALA A 426 3.92 -6.94 -1.00
C ALA A 426 5.30 -7.24 -1.61
N GLU A 427 5.38 -7.67 -2.88
CA GLU A 427 6.67 -7.87 -3.57
C GLU A 427 7.48 -6.58 -3.68
N LEU A 428 6.84 -5.45 -4.00
CA LEU A 428 7.47 -4.13 -4.10
C LEU A 428 7.98 -3.65 -2.75
N ALA A 429 7.23 -3.89 -1.66
CA ALA A 429 7.69 -3.58 -0.32
C ALA A 429 8.93 -4.40 0.09
N TYR A 430 8.94 -5.71 -0.18
CA TYR A 430 10.12 -6.55 0.08
C TYR A 430 11.33 -6.12 -0.76
N LEU A 431 11.08 -5.67 -1.99
CA LEU A 431 12.13 -5.12 -2.84
C LEU A 431 12.67 -3.80 -2.27
N GLY A 432 11.80 -2.91 -1.79
CA GLY A 432 12.19 -1.69 -1.10
C GLY A 432 13.07 -1.96 0.12
N ASP A 433 12.66 -2.89 0.99
CA ASP A 433 13.44 -3.34 2.15
C ASP A 433 14.81 -3.91 1.74
N ARG A 434 14.83 -4.71 0.68
CA ARG A 434 16.06 -5.34 0.21
C ARG A 434 17.02 -4.32 -0.38
N LEU A 435 16.53 -3.33 -1.11
CA LEU A 435 17.34 -2.23 -1.65
C LEU A 435 17.88 -1.37 -0.51
N PHE A 436 17.04 -1.02 0.48
CA PHE A 436 17.46 -0.34 1.70
C PHE A 436 18.66 -1.03 2.35
N LYS A 437 18.55 -2.34 2.63
CA LYS A 437 19.64 -3.10 3.26
C LYS A 437 20.95 -3.03 2.46
N VAL A 438 20.86 -3.23 1.15
CA VAL A 438 22.05 -3.27 0.29
C VAL A 438 22.74 -1.91 0.23
N LEU A 439 21.96 -0.82 0.20
CA LEU A 439 22.48 0.53 0.19
C LEU A 439 23.08 0.93 1.55
N GLU A 440 22.45 0.53 2.66
CA GLU A 440 22.99 0.71 4.02
C GLU A 440 24.36 0.00 4.18
N ASP A 441 24.44 -1.28 3.82
CA ASP A 441 25.70 -2.07 3.84
C ASP A 441 26.79 -1.44 2.96
N ARG A 442 26.41 -0.75 1.88
CA ARG A 442 27.34 -0.04 1.01
C ARG A 442 27.85 1.23 1.70
N LYS A 443 26.96 2.02 2.28
CA LYS A 443 27.28 3.26 3.01
C LYS A 443 28.28 3.00 4.14
N GLU A 444 28.05 1.98 4.95
CA GLU A 444 28.96 1.58 6.03
C GLU A 444 30.36 1.22 5.49
N ARG A 445 30.43 0.44 4.41
CA ARG A 445 31.71 0.07 3.78
C ARG A 445 32.47 1.27 3.22
N MET A 446 31.79 2.27 2.68
CA MET A 446 32.41 3.50 2.20
C MET A 446 33.00 4.32 3.36
N GLN A 447 32.25 4.43 4.46
CA GLN A 447 32.73 5.10 5.68
C GLN A 447 33.95 4.39 6.30
N HIS A 448 33.99 3.05 6.27
CA HIS A 448 35.17 2.33 6.73
C HIS A 448 36.39 2.55 5.83
N ARG A 449 36.23 2.62 4.50
CA ARG A 449 37.34 2.86 3.57
C ARG A 449 37.96 4.25 3.74
N SER A 450 37.16 5.29 3.96
CA SER A 450 37.68 6.65 4.17
C SER A 450 38.54 6.75 5.43
N TRP A 451 38.19 6.00 6.49
CA TRP A 451 38.96 5.94 7.72
C TRP A 451 40.34 5.30 7.54
N PHE A 452 40.44 4.16 6.84
CA PHE A 452 41.73 3.52 6.58
C PHE A 452 42.58 4.29 5.56
N GLY A 453 41.97 4.91 4.56
CA GLY A 453 42.68 5.70 3.55
C GLY A 453 43.33 6.97 4.12
N SER A 454 42.69 7.62 5.09
CA SER A 454 43.23 8.82 5.74
C SER A 454 44.28 8.50 6.82
N GLY A 455 44.05 7.50 7.67
CA GLY A 455 44.96 7.18 8.78
C GLY A 455 46.30 6.54 8.39
N VAL A 456 46.33 5.79 7.29
CA VAL A 456 47.57 5.12 6.84
C VAL A 456 48.51 6.09 6.11
N PHE A 457 48.01 7.15 5.46
CA PHE A 457 48.89 8.12 4.81
C PHE A 457 49.46 9.17 5.78
N ASP A 458 48.69 9.60 6.79
CA ASP A 458 49.18 10.59 7.77
C ASP A 458 50.20 9.99 8.75
N SER A 459 50.10 8.70 9.08
CA SER A 459 51.08 8.02 9.94
C SER A 459 52.43 7.79 9.24
N PHE A 460 52.48 7.78 7.91
CA PHE A 460 53.75 7.67 7.16
C PHE A 460 54.43 9.02 6.88
N GLN A 461 53.70 10.14 6.87
CA GLN A 461 54.31 11.46 6.69
C GLN A 461 54.96 12.00 7.99
N ASN A 462 54.43 11.64 9.17
CA ASN A 462 55.00 12.09 10.45
C ASN A 462 56.26 11.32 10.91
N VAL A 463 56.68 10.25 10.20
CA VAL A 463 57.90 9.49 10.56
C VAL A 463 59.16 9.97 9.82
N ARG A 464 59.03 10.89 8.83
CA ARG A 464 60.20 11.44 8.10
C ARG A 464 60.66 12.83 8.54
N GLY A 465 60.08 13.38 9.61
CA GLY A 465 60.42 14.71 10.15
C GLY A 465 61.35 14.72 11.37
N GLY A 466 61.99 13.60 11.73
CA GLY A 466 62.99 13.56 12.80
C GLY A 466 64.28 14.26 12.37
N SER A 467 64.52 15.45 12.91
CA SER A 467 65.68 16.29 12.65
C SER A 467 66.99 15.56 12.92
N ARG A 468 67.90 15.64 11.95
CA ARG A 468 69.35 15.55 12.18
C ARG A 468 69.82 16.92 12.65
N ASP A 469 69.61 17.20 13.94
CA ASP A 469 70.49 18.09 14.69
C ASP A 469 71.57 17.15 15.27
N GLY A 470 72.86 17.22 14.98
CA GLY A 470 73.69 18.39 14.76
C GLY A 470 74.29 18.82 16.09
N GLU A 471 75.27 18.07 16.62
CA GLU A 471 76.18 18.55 17.68
C GLU A 471 77.47 17.70 17.73
N ASP A 472 78.52 18.37 18.20
CA ASP A 472 79.98 18.16 18.03
C ASP A 472 80.61 16.87 18.60
#